data_AF-A0A1H0MSV2-F1
#
_entry.id   AF-A0A1H0MSV2-F1
#
_cell.length_a   1.000
_cell.length_b   1.000
_cell.length_c   1.000
_cell.angle_alpha   90.00
_cell.angle_beta   90.00
_cell.angle_gamma   90.00
#
_symmetry.space_group_name_H-M   'P 1'
#
loop_
_entity.id
_entity.type
_entity.pdbx_description
1 polymer ?
#
loop_
_entity_poly.entity_id
_entity_poly.type
_entity_poly.pdbx_seq_one_letter_code
_entity_poly.pdbx_strand_id
1 'polypeptide(L)'
;MNTVTVKINGMEYNLKGKENQEYLLKLAGYVDGKVREIMTNNSKLSSTAVAVLAGLNIADELFKGDKEAEDLIKKKNLLEERHLTLKERIKEIREEMDKTSNIKDEEINSITKVMKIMEEKVLGVNKLSEKVNLLTNELKEMDTLKSEVEKLKGQTIYYKEQLKIKKIQCEDYKENVVKLNNEIIKIKDVKDEEYRRIKREVVLLNSGNDDLRSAVEDSYSKISTLEDENNKLLEEKYKLSKEILDKEKEIVQSITSEEKHEYKEEIESLGEQITIMEQELKSNIEMKEKIKIRSKEMHFQLQNSKFKVLNLEKKLIDVQIELAKSKKDKSPFLK
;
A
#
# COMPACT_ATOMS: atom_id res chain seq x y z
N MET A 1 9.83 -120.32 -115.18
CA MET A 1 9.79 -119.83 -116.58
C MET A 1 8.36 -120.07 -117.03
N ASN A 2 7.59 -119.00 -117.12
CA ASN A 2 6.15 -119.09 -117.31
C ASN A 2 5.85 -118.97 -118.81
N THR A 3 4.92 -119.81 -119.29
CA THR A 3 4.46 -119.76 -120.68
C THR A 3 3.02 -119.31 -120.69
N VAL A 4 2.71 -118.28 -121.47
CA VAL A 4 1.36 -117.71 -121.56
C VAL A 4 1.03 -117.52 -123.03
N THR A 5 -0.13 -118.01 -123.46
CA THR A 5 -0.67 -117.74 -124.79
C THR A 5 -1.42 -116.41 -124.76
N VAL A 6 -1.02 -115.48 -125.62
CA VAL A 6 -1.60 -114.13 -125.72
C VAL A 6 -2.00 -113.84 -127.16
N LYS A 7 -2.94 -112.92 -127.36
CA LYS A 7 -3.39 -112.51 -128.69
C LYS A 7 -3.01 -111.05 -128.93
N ILE A 8 -2.22 -110.79 -129.97
CA ILE A 8 -1.78 -109.45 -130.36
C ILE A 8 -2.18 -109.24 -131.82
N ASN A 9 -2.96 -108.19 -132.09
CA ASN A 9 -3.49 -107.85 -133.41
C ASN A 9 -4.14 -109.03 -134.14
N GLY A 10 -4.93 -109.83 -133.41
CA GLY A 10 -5.62 -110.99 -133.97
C GLY A 10 -4.78 -112.27 -134.08
N MET A 11 -3.45 -112.20 -133.91
CA MET A 11 -2.55 -113.35 -133.96
C MET A 11 -2.20 -113.88 -132.57
N GLU A 12 -2.15 -115.20 -132.42
CA GLU A 12 -1.79 -115.85 -131.16
C GLU A 12 -0.27 -116.07 -131.04
N TYR A 13 0.29 -115.66 -129.91
CA TYR A 13 1.70 -115.79 -129.57
C TYR A 13 1.87 -116.53 -128.25
N ASN A 14 2.80 -117.48 -128.21
CA ASN A 14 3.21 -118.14 -126.97
C ASN A 14 4.42 -117.40 -126.38
N LEU A 15 4.19 -116.59 -125.35
CA LEU A 15 5.25 -115.85 -124.65
C LEU A 15 5.86 -116.70 -123.55
N LYS A 16 7.19 -116.71 -123.49
CA LYS A 16 7.96 -117.41 -122.44
C LYS A 16 8.84 -116.42 -121.70
N GLY A 17 8.58 -116.22 -120.41
CA GLY A 17 9.26 -115.20 -119.59
C GLY A 17 9.72 -115.70 -118.22
N LYS A 18 10.62 -114.94 -117.59
CA LYS A 18 11.01 -115.14 -116.17
C LYS A 18 10.00 -114.53 -115.20
N GLU A 19 9.30 -113.48 -115.65
CA GLU A 19 8.29 -112.76 -114.88
C GLU A 19 7.00 -113.57 -114.67
N ASN A 20 6.15 -113.10 -113.76
CA ASN A 20 4.87 -113.75 -113.46
C ASN A 20 3.88 -113.66 -114.65
N GLN A 21 2.92 -114.59 -114.69
CA GLN A 21 1.93 -114.67 -115.77
C GLN A 21 1.10 -113.38 -115.91
N GLU A 22 0.78 -112.71 -114.79
CA GLU A 22 0.04 -111.45 -114.76
C GLU A 22 0.79 -110.31 -115.46
N TYR A 23 2.09 -110.14 -115.19
CA TYR A 23 2.93 -109.16 -115.85
C TYR A 23 3.06 -109.45 -117.35
N LEU A 24 3.24 -110.72 -117.73
CA LEU A 24 3.33 -111.12 -119.14
C LEU A 24 2.01 -110.85 -119.90
N LEU A 25 0.85 -111.10 -119.27
CA LEU A 25 -0.46 -110.74 -119.81
C LEU A 25 -0.62 -109.22 -119.92
N LYS A 26 -0.21 -108.47 -118.90
CA LYS A 26 -0.26 -107.00 -118.89
C LYS A 26 0.62 -106.40 -119.98
N LEU A 27 1.84 -106.92 -120.16
CA LEU A 27 2.76 -106.51 -121.20
C LEU A 27 2.17 -106.77 -122.59
N ALA A 28 1.64 -107.98 -122.81
CA ALA A 28 0.97 -108.33 -124.06
C ALA A 28 -0.24 -107.43 -124.34
N GLY A 29 -1.05 -107.14 -123.31
CA GLY A 29 -2.20 -106.23 -123.42
C GLY A 29 -1.79 -104.79 -123.73
N TYR A 30 -0.69 -104.31 -123.15
CA TYR A 30 -0.14 -102.99 -123.44
C TYR A 30 0.39 -102.89 -124.89
N VAL A 31 1.15 -103.89 -125.36
CA VAL A 31 1.63 -103.96 -126.75
C VAL A 31 0.47 -104.03 -127.73
N ASP A 32 -0.52 -104.90 -127.48
CA ASP A 32 -1.72 -105.01 -128.32
C ASP A 32 -2.51 -103.69 -128.36
N GLY A 33 -2.63 -103.01 -127.22
CA GLY A 33 -3.23 -101.67 -127.13
C GLY A 33 -2.52 -100.65 -128.02
N LYS A 34 -1.19 -100.59 -127.97
CA LYS A 34 -0.37 -99.68 -128.81
C LYS A 34 -0.48 -99.99 -130.31
N VAL A 35 -0.45 -101.28 -130.66
CA VAL A 35 -0.63 -101.73 -132.06
C VAL A 35 -2.01 -101.32 -132.57
N ARG A 36 -3.06 -101.51 -131.77
CA ARG A 36 -4.43 -101.15 -132.11
C ARG A 36 -4.63 -99.64 -132.28
N GLU A 37 -4.07 -98.84 -131.37
CA GLU A 37 -4.11 -97.37 -131.42
C GLU A 37 -3.50 -96.82 -132.73
N ILE A 38 -2.36 -97.38 -133.16
CA ILE A 38 -1.69 -96.97 -134.40
C ILE A 38 -2.50 -97.39 -135.63
N MET A 39 -3.08 -98.60 -135.62
CA MET A 39 -3.94 -99.08 -136.71
C MET A 39 -5.18 -98.23 -136.90
N THR A 40 -5.84 -97.82 -135.80
CA THR A 40 -7.03 -96.97 -135.87
C THR A 40 -6.73 -95.60 -136.46
N ASN A 41 -5.52 -95.07 -136.22
CA ASN A 41 -5.12 -93.75 -136.69
C ASN A 41 -4.51 -93.75 -138.11
N ASN A 42 -4.06 -94.91 -138.63
CA ASN A 42 -3.36 -95.02 -139.91
C ASN A 42 -3.75 -96.29 -140.69
N SER A 43 -4.96 -96.30 -141.27
CA SER A 43 -5.57 -97.47 -141.94
C SER A 43 -4.88 -97.93 -143.24
N LYS A 44 -3.91 -97.18 -143.76
CA LYS A 44 -3.15 -97.51 -145.00
C LYS A 44 -1.83 -98.25 -144.75
N LEU A 45 -1.44 -98.47 -143.48
CA LEU A 45 -0.18 -99.12 -143.13
C LEU A 45 -0.33 -100.65 -143.08
N SER A 46 0.75 -101.36 -143.44
CA SER A 46 0.81 -102.81 -143.28
C SER A 46 0.94 -103.21 -141.81
N SER A 47 0.51 -104.43 -141.45
CA SER A 47 0.64 -104.97 -140.09
C SER A 47 2.08 -104.95 -139.57
N THR A 48 3.06 -105.18 -140.46
CA THR A 48 4.48 -105.07 -140.15
C THR A 48 4.90 -103.63 -139.85
N ALA A 49 4.45 -102.65 -140.64
CA ALA A 49 4.76 -101.24 -140.40
C ALA A 49 4.15 -100.74 -139.08
N VAL A 50 2.93 -101.16 -138.76
CA VAL A 50 2.28 -100.87 -137.47
C VAL A 50 3.07 -101.47 -136.31
N ALA A 51 3.51 -102.72 -136.40
CA ALA A 51 4.30 -103.36 -135.36
C ALA A 51 5.64 -102.62 -135.13
N VAL A 52 6.30 -102.17 -136.21
CA VAL A 52 7.53 -101.36 -136.12
C VAL A 52 7.26 -100.01 -135.45
N LEU A 53 6.17 -99.32 -135.81
CA LEU A 53 5.78 -98.05 -135.16
C LEU A 53 5.41 -98.25 -133.69
N ALA A 54 4.73 -99.34 -133.33
CA ALA A 54 4.43 -99.67 -131.94
C ALA A 54 5.72 -99.92 -131.15
N GLY A 55 6.66 -100.68 -131.71
CA GLY A 55 7.98 -100.88 -131.11
C GLY A 55 8.76 -99.57 -130.94
N LEU A 56 8.70 -98.66 -131.93
CA LEU A 56 9.33 -97.35 -131.86
C LEU A 56 8.72 -96.46 -130.76
N ASN A 57 7.39 -96.42 -130.65
CA ASN A 57 6.71 -95.65 -129.62
C ASN A 57 7.01 -96.17 -128.21
N ILE A 58 7.05 -97.50 -128.05
CA ILE A 58 7.40 -98.12 -126.77
C ILE A 58 8.86 -97.83 -126.40
N ALA A 59 9.78 -97.87 -127.39
CA ALA A 59 11.16 -97.49 -127.17
C ALA A 59 11.30 -96.00 -126.79
N ASP A 60 10.54 -95.10 -127.42
CA ASP A 60 10.50 -93.68 -127.05
C ASP A 60 9.98 -93.46 -125.62
N GLU A 61 8.92 -94.17 -125.21
CA GLU A 61 8.42 -94.15 -123.84
C GLU A 61 9.48 -94.64 -122.83
N LEU A 62 10.20 -95.70 -123.17
CA LEU A 62 11.32 -96.20 -122.35
C LEU A 62 12.42 -95.15 -122.21
N PHE A 63 12.89 -94.56 -123.32
CA PHE A 63 13.94 -93.54 -123.29
C PHE A 63 13.53 -92.27 -122.53
N LYS A 64 12.26 -91.86 -122.63
CA LYS A 64 11.71 -90.75 -121.83
C LYS A 64 11.68 -91.11 -120.34
N GLY A 65 11.24 -92.32 -120.00
CA GLY A 65 11.24 -92.83 -118.62
C GLY A 65 12.64 -92.90 -118.01
N ASP A 66 13.63 -93.38 -118.77
CA ASP A 66 15.03 -93.43 -118.33
C ASP A 66 15.59 -92.02 -118.08
N LYS A 67 15.28 -91.06 -118.96
CA LYS A 67 15.65 -89.66 -118.78
C LYS A 67 15.01 -89.05 -117.52
N GLU A 68 13.73 -89.30 -117.29
CA GLU A 68 13.06 -88.85 -116.06
C GLU A 68 13.67 -89.48 -114.80
N ALA A 69 14.02 -90.77 -114.85
CA ALA A 69 14.69 -91.45 -113.76
C ALA A 69 16.08 -90.85 -113.48
N GLU A 70 16.87 -90.57 -114.52
CA GLU A 70 18.15 -89.86 -114.38
C GLU A 70 17.98 -88.47 -113.75
N ASP A 71 16.99 -87.70 -114.19
CA ASP A 71 16.73 -86.36 -113.66
C ASP A 71 16.25 -86.42 -112.19
N LEU A 72 15.45 -87.42 -111.82
CA LEU A 72 15.07 -87.68 -110.43
C LEU A 72 16.27 -88.07 -109.57
N ILE A 73 17.19 -88.89 -110.09
CA ILE A 73 18.42 -89.27 -109.39
C ILE A 73 19.29 -88.03 -109.15
N LYS A 74 19.48 -87.17 -110.17
CA LYS A 74 20.21 -85.90 -110.00
C LYS A 74 19.57 -85.02 -108.94
N LYS A 75 18.23 -84.88 -108.96
CA LYS A 75 17.50 -84.08 -107.97
C LYS A 75 17.61 -84.65 -106.56
N LYS A 76 17.57 -85.98 -106.41
CA LYS A 76 17.76 -86.66 -105.13
C LYS A 76 19.17 -86.36 -104.58
N ASN A 77 20.21 -86.52 -105.40
CA ASN A 77 21.58 -86.29 -104.96
C ASN A 77 21.80 -84.83 -104.53
N LEU A 78 21.27 -83.87 -105.30
CA LEU A 78 21.27 -82.44 -104.93
C LEU A 78 20.56 -82.18 -103.59
N LEU A 79 19.44 -82.87 -103.35
CA LEU A 79 18.68 -82.74 -102.11
C LEU A 79 19.42 -83.36 -100.92
N GLU A 80 20.10 -84.49 -101.11
CA GLU A 80 20.95 -85.13 -100.09
C GLU A 80 22.14 -84.24 -99.71
N GLU A 81 22.81 -83.63 -100.70
CA GLU A 81 23.89 -82.66 -100.46
C GLU A 81 23.37 -81.43 -99.68
N ARG A 82 22.20 -80.91 -100.06
CA ARG A 82 21.54 -79.82 -99.31
C ARG A 82 21.15 -80.23 -97.89
N HIS A 83 20.71 -81.46 -97.67
CA HIS A 83 20.41 -81.96 -96.34
C HIS A 83 21.66 -82.06 -95.47
N LEU A 84 22.79 -82.49 -96.04
CA LEU A 84 24.05 -82.59 -95.33
C LEU A 84 24.53 -81.21 -94.88
N THR A 85 24.56 -80.24 -95.80
CA THR A 85 24.95 -78.85 -95.49
C THR A 85 24.03 -78.19 -94.45
N LEU A 86 22.71 -78.41 -94.54
CA LEU A 86 21.78 -77.92 -93.51
C LEU A 86 22.02 -78.55 -92.14
N LYS A 87 22.37 -79.84 -92.09
CA LYS A 87 22.67 -80.54 -90.84
C LYS A 87 23.94 -80.00 -90.19
N GLU A 88 24.97 -79.71 -90.97
CA GLU A 88 26.18 -79.05 -90.50
C GLU A 88 25.87 -77.66 -89.98
N ARG A 89 25.06 -76.87 -90.71
CA ARG A 89 24.67 -75.53 -90.26
C ARG A 89 23.88 -75.54 -88.95
N ILE A 90 22.99 -76.52 -88.76
CA ILE A 90 22.28 -76.70 -87.48
C ILE A 90 23.24 -76.99 -86.34
N LYS A 91 24.30 -77.76 -86.58
CA LYS A 91 25.32 -78.07 -85.57
C LYS A 91 26.10 -76.81 -85.20
N GLU A 92 26.56 -76.02 -86.18
CA GLU A 92 27.25 -74.76 -85.95
C GLU A 92 26.41 -73.78 -85.11
N ILE A 93 25.13 -73.61 -85.48
CA ILE A 93 24.22 -72.71 -84.75
C ILE A 93 24.04 -73.16 -83.30
N ARG A 94 23.97 -74.47 -83.03
CA ARG A 94 23.89 -74.98 -81.65
C ARG A 94 25.16 -74.67 -80.86
N GLU A 95 26.33 -74.86 -81.45
CA GLU A 95 27.60 -74.54 -80.79
C GLU A 95 27.72 -73.03 -80.51
N GLU A 96 27.26 -72.17 -81.41
CA GLU A 96 27.19 -70.72 -81.19
C GLU A 96 26.19 -70.35 -80.09
N MET A 97 25.03 -71.02 -80.05
CA MET A 97 24.03 -70.84 -78.98
C MET A 97 24.59 -71.22 -77.60
N ASP A 98 25.29 -72.35 -77.50
CA ASP A 98 25.87 -72.82 -76.24
C ASP A 98 26.96 -71.86 -75.73
N LYS A 99 27.84 -71.38 -76.63
CA LYS A 99 28.83 -70.35 -76.30
C LYS A 99 28.16 -69.07 -75.79
N THR A 100 27.10 -68.63 -76.46
CA THR A 100 26.35 -67.43 -76.07
C THR A 100 25.65 -67.61 -74.72
N SER A 101 25.13 -68.80 -74.43
CA SER A 101 24.51 -69.12 -73.14
C SER A 101 25.53 -69.03 -72.01
N ASN A 102 26.71 -69.63 -72.18
CA ASN A 102 27.76 -69.60 -71.16
C ASN A 102 28.22 -68.16 -70.85
N ILE A 103 28.41 -67.33 -71.89
CA ILE A 103 28.77 -65.92 -71.70
C ILE A 103 27.67 -65.19 -70.91
N LYS A 104 26.40 -65.41 -71.24
CA LYS A 104 25.27 -64.81 -70.50
C LYS A 104 25.26 -65.24 -69.03
N ASP A 105 25.54 -66.51 -68.75
CA ASP A 105 25.59 -67.02 -67.37
C ASP A 105 26.74 -66.39 -66.57
N GLU A 106 27.91 -66.19 -67.19
CA GLU A 106 29.04 -65.46 -66.58
C GLU A 106 28.69 -63.99 -66.29
N GLU A 107 28.07 -63.31 -67.25
CA GLU A 107 27.60 -61.93 -67.08
C GLU A 107 26.55 -61.82 -65.96
N ILE A 108 25.55 -62.70 -65.94
CA ILE A 108 24.52 -62.75 -64.89
C ILE A 108 25.15 -62.95 -63.51
N ASN A 109 26.13 -63.84 -63.39
CA ASN A 109 26.84 -64.04 -62.12
C ASN A 109 27.61 -62.79 -61.69
N SER A 110 28.25 -62.09 -62.62
CA SER A 110 28.94 -60.83 -62.33
C SER A 110 27.96 -59.73 -61.86
N ILE A 111 26.82 -59.59 -62.54
CA ILE A 111 25.77 -58.61 -62.21
C ILE A 111 25.17 -58.93 -60.84
N THR A 112 24.90 -60.20 -60.55
CA THR A 112 24.36 -60.65 -59.27
C THR A 112 25.30 -60.31 -58.11
N LYS A 113 26.62 -60.49 -58.33
CA LYS A 113 27.63 -60.08 -57.34
C LYS A 113 27.64 -58.58 -57.09
N VAL A 114 27.53 -57.77 -58.14
CA VAL A 114 27.43 -56.30 -58.03
C VAL A 114 26.15 -55.87 -57.33
N MET A 115 25.00 -56.50 -57.64
CA MET A 115 23.73 -56.26 -56.98
C MET A 115 23.82 -56.45 -55.47
N LYS A 116 24.43 -57.55 -55.00
CA LYS A 116 24.60 -57.82 -53.57
C LYS A 116 25.41 -56.74 -52.85
N ILE A 117 26.51 -56.27 -53.47
CA ILE A 117 27.31 -55.17 -52.91
C ILE A 117 26.49 -53.87 -52.86
N MET A 118 25.67 -53.62 -53.88
CA MET A 118 24.82 -52.44 -53.96
C MET A 118 23.75 -52.45 -52.86
N GLU A 119 23.10 -53.61 -52.62
CA GLU A 119 22.11 -53.80 -51.55
C GLU A 119 22.71 -53.49 -50.17
N GLU A 120 23.90 -54.01 -49.87
CA GLU A 120 24.61 -53.73 -48.62
C GLU A 120 24.90 -52.23 -48.46
N LYS A 121 25.32 -51.55 -49.53
CA LYS A 121 25.55 -50.09 -49.52
C LYS A 121 24.27 -49.31 -49.28
N VAL A 122 23.17 -49.67 -49.92
CA VAL A 122 21.86 -49.03 -49.72
C VAL A 122 21.42 -49.15 -48.26
N LEU A 123 21.63 -50.33 -47.66
CA LEU A 123 21.32 -50.57 -46.24
C LEU A 123 22.17 -49.68 -45.31
N GLY A 124 23.43 -49.43 -45.67
CA GLY A 124 24.30 -48.46 -44.98
C GLY A 124 23.82 -47.02 -45.10
N VAL A 125 23.40 -46.59 -46.30
CA VAL A 125 22.87 -45.24 -46.56
C VAL A 125 21.60 -44.98 -45.76
N ASN A 126 20.71 -45.96 -45.66
CA ASN A 126 19.46 -45.82 -44.88
C ASN A 126 19.76 -45.58 -43.38
N LYS A 127 20.71 -46.33 -42.79
CA LYS A 127 21.14 -46.10 -41.40
C LYS A 127 21.74 -44.71 -41.18
N LEU A 128 22.52 -44.22 -42.15
CA LEU A 128 23.06 -42.87 -42.13
C LEU A 128 21.96 -41.81 -42.19
N SER A 129 20.96 -42.01 -43.06
CA SER A 129 19.79 -41.13 -43.20
C SER A 129 19.00 -41.01 -41.87
N GLU A 130 18.73 -42.13 -41.20
CA GLU A 130 18.09 -42.14 -39.88
C GLU A 130 18.87 -41.33 -38.85
N LYS A 131 20.20 -41.51 -38.81
CA LYS A 131 21.07 -40.77 -37.89
C LYS A 131 21.09 -39.27 -38.18
N VAL A 132 21.07 -38.88 -39.45
CA VAL A 132 20.97 -37.47 -39.86
C VAL A 132 19.65 -36.84 -39.40
N ASN A 133 18.54 -37.56 -39.49
CA ASN A 133 17.23 -37.07 -39.03
C ASN A 133 17.20 -36.84 -37.51
N LEU A 134 17.77 -37.77 -36.73
CA LEU A 134 17.95 -37.62 -35.28
C LEU A 134 18.77 -36.38 -34.93
N LEU A 135 19.96 -36.26 -35.52
CA LEU A 135 20.84 -35.09 -35.30
C LEU A 135 20.17 -33.78 -35.71
N THR A 136 19.37 -33.78 -36.77
CA THR A 136 18.63 -32.59 -37.22
C THR A 136 17.58 -32.16 -36.21
N ASN A 137 16.92 -33.10 -35.54
CA ASN A 137 15.96 -32.78 -34.48
C ASN A 137 16.66 -32.24 -33.23
N GLU A 138 17.76 -32.88 -32.81
CA GLU A 138 18.58 -32.39 -31.68
C GLU A 138 19.10 -30.96 -31.93
N LEU A 139 19.47 -30.64 -33.18
CA LEU A 139 19.92 -29.29 -33.55
C LEU A 139 18.81 -28.24 -33.40
N LYS A 140 17.56 -28.59 -33.77
CA LYS A 140 16.41 -27.70 -33.59
C LYS A 140 16.12 -27.42 -32.10
N GLU A 141 16.23 -28.45 -31.26
CA GLU A 141 16.09 -28.30 -29.81
C GLU A 141 17.21 -27.43 -29.22
N MET A 142 18.43 -27.56 -29.73
CA MET A 142 19.54 -26.71 -29.31
C MET A 142 19.29 -25.23 -29.68
N ASP A 143 18.71 -24.94 -30.84
CA ASP A 143 18.39 -23.57 -31.26
C ASP A 143 17.29 -22.93 -30.41
N THR A 144 16.27 -23.69 -30.00
CA THR A 144 15.22 -23.18 -29.10
C THR A 144 15.79 -22.86 -27.71
N LEU A 145 16.61 -23.75 -27.15
CA LEU A 145 17.31 -23.52 -25.89
C LEU A 145 18.23 -22.30 -25.97
N LYS A 146 18.94 -22.12 -27.09
CA LYS A 146 19.82 -20.97 -27.31
C LYS A 146 19.05 -19.64 -27.29
N SER A 147 17.87 -19.61 -27.92
CA SER A 147 16.97 -18.45 -27.88
C SER A 147 16.49 -18.14 -26.45
N GLU A 148 16.17 -19.17 -25.69
CA GLU A 148 15.73 -19.03 -24.29
C GLU A 148 16.87 -18.53 -23.38
N VAL A 149 18.09 -19.03 -23.58
CA VAL A 149 19.29 -18.54 -22.88
C VAL A 149 19.53 -17.07 -23.17
N GLU A 150 19.38 -16.60 -24.41
CA GLU A 150 19.53 -15.17 -24.73
C GLU A 150 18.47 -14.30 -24.03
N LYS A 151 17.22 -14.77 -23.94
CA LYS A 151 16.17 -14.07 -23.17
C LYS A 151 16.53 -13.96 -21.68
N LEU A 152 17.00 -15.05 -21.08
CA LEU A 152 17.41 -15.09 -19.67
C LEU A 152 18.62 -14.19 -19.40
N LYS A 153 19.58 -14.12 -20.32
CA LYS A 153 20.70 -13.17 -20.23
C LYS A 153 20.20 -11.73 -20.23
N GLY A 154 19.26 -11.38 -21.12
CA GLY A 154 18.64 -10.05 -21.14
C GLY A 154 17.96 -9.70 -19.82
N GLN A 155 17.17 -10.62 -19.25
CA GLN A 155 16.55 -10.45 -17.94
C GLN A 155 17.59 -10.27 -16.82
N THR A 156 18.67 -11.06 -16.85
CA THR A 156 19.75 -10.96 -15.86
C THR A 156 20.42 -9.59 -15.89
N ILE A 157 20.67 -9.04 -17.08
CA ILE A 157 21.23 -7.69 -17.24
C ILE A 157 20.26 -6.65 -16.65
N TYR A 158 18.98 -6.75 -16.97
CA TYR A 158 17.95 -5.85 -16.44
C TYR A 158 17.91 -5.85 -14.90
N TYR A 159 17.85 -7.03 -14.27
CA TYR A 159 17.82 -7.13 -12.82
C TYR A 159 19.11 -6.63 -12.16
N LYS A 160 20.28 -6.83 -12.78
CA LYS A 160 21.55 -6.28 -12.29
C LYS A 160 21.52 -4.75 -12.26
N GLU A 161 20.99 -4.11 -13.29
CA GLU A 161 20.91 -2.64 -13.33
C GLU A 161 19.95 -2.09 -12.27
N GLN A 162 18.78 -2.73 -12.10
CA GLN A 162 17.84 -2.39 -11.03
C GLN A 162 18.46 -2.51 -9.63
N LEU A 163 19.25 -3.56 -9.41
CA LEU A 163 19.93 -3.79 -8.14
C LEU A 163 20.99 -2.72 -7.87
N LYS A 164 21.68 -2.24 -8.91
CA LYS A 164 22.64 -1.12 -8.83
C LYS A 164 21.94 0.18 -8.42
N ILE A 165 20.79 0.49 -9.02
CA ILE A 165 19.97 1.65 -8.64
C ILE A 165 19.53 1.55 -7.18
N LYS A 166 19.01 0.39 -6.76
CA LYS A 166 18.58 0.17 -5.37
C LYS A 166 19.73 0.27 -4.37
N LYS A 167 20.94 -0.16 -4.73
CA LYS A 167 22.13 0.01 -3.89
C LYS A 167 22.48 1.48 -3.67
N ILE A 168 22.46 2.29 -4.74
CA ILE A 168 22.72 3.74 -4.64
C ILE A 168 21.68 4.39 -3.71
N GLN A 169 20.39 4.09 -3.91
CA GLN A 169 19.32 4.60 -3.05
C GLN A 169 19.53 4.21 -1.57
N CYS A 170 19.97 2.98 -1.31
CA CYS A 170 20.22 2.51 0.05
C CYS A 170 21.39 3.27 0.70
N GLU A 171 22.42 3.62 -0.07
CA GLU A 171 23.56 4.40 0.42
C GLU A 171 23.16 5.84 0.73
N ASP A 172 22.35 6.48 -0.13
CA ASP A 172 21.78 7.81 0.11
C ASP A 172 20.94 7.83 1.40
N TYR A 173 20.11 6.80 1.62
CA TYR A 173 19.32 6.70 2.86
C TYR A 173 20.21 6.56 4.11
N LYS A 174 21.31 5.79 4.04
CA LYS A 174 22.25 5.68 5.16
C LYS A 174 22.88 7.04 5.49
N GLU A 175 23.32 7.78 4.47
CA GLU A 175 23.92 9.10 4.67
C GLU A 175 22.91 10.06 5.33
N ASN A 176 21.66 10.04 4.87
CA ASN A 176 20.59 10.85 5.46
C ASN A 176 20.30 10.46 6.93
N VAL A 177 20.29 9.17 7.27
CA VAL A 177 20.14 8.71 8.65
C VAL A 177 21.27 9.24 9.54
N VAL A 178 22.51 9.22 9.06
CA VAL A 178 23.67 9.78 9.80
C VAL A 178 23.49 11.28 10.03
N LYS A 179 23.06 12.05 9.02
CA LYS A 179 22.77 13.48 9.16
C LYS A 179 21.69 13.75 10.21
N LEU A 180 20.57 13.03 10.13
CA LEU A 180 19.45 13.17 11.06
C LEU A 180 19.85 12.83 12.49
N ASN A 181 20.65 11.77 12.69
CA ASN A 181 21.18 11.41 14.01
C ASN A 181 22.08 12.50 14.59
N ASN A 182 22.92 13.13 13.77
CA ASN A 182 23.75 14.26 14.21
C ASN A 182 22.89 15.47 14.62
N GLU A 183 21.79 15.74 13.91
CA GLU A 183 20.83 16.80 14.30
C GLU A 183 20.12 16.48 15.62
N ILE A 184 19.69 15.22 15.82
CA ILE A 184 19.10 14.77 17.08
C ILE A 184 20.06 14.95 18.24
N ILE A 185 21.35 14.62 18.07
CA ILE A 185 22.38 14.83 19.09
C ILE A 185 22.49 16.31 19.44
N LYS A 186 22.58 17.20 18.45
CA LYS A 186 22.63 18.65 18.69
C LYS A 186 21.42 19.16 19.48
N ILE A 187 20.21 18.74 19.10
CA ILE A 187 18.99 19.11 19.82
C ILE A 187 19.01 18.59 21.25
N LYS A 188 19.49 17.36 21.45
CA LYS A 188 19.61 16.76 22.78
C LYS A 188 20.60 17.52 23.66
N ASP A 189 21.75 17.90 23.12
CA ASP A 189 22.76 18.67 23.86
C ASP A 189 22.20 20.03 24.31
N VAL A 190 21.52 20.75 23.42
CA VAL A 190 20.84 22.03 23.74
C VAL A 190 19.78 21.82 24.81
N LYS A 191 18.95 20.78 24.70
CA LYS A 191 17.93 20.44 25.69
C LYS A 191 18.55 20.16 27.06
N ASP A 192 19.65 19.42 27.11
CA ASP A 192 20.34 19.05 28.35
C ASP A 192 21.05 20.28 28.98
N GLU A 193 21.50 21.24 28.18
CA GLU A 193 22.06 22.51 28.65
C GLU A 193 20.98 23.43 29.24
N GLU A 194 19.84 23.59 28.55
CA GLU A 194 18.68 24.32 29.05
C GLU A 194 18.13 23.69 30.33
N TYR A 195 18.02 22.35 30.39
CA TYR A 195 17.61 21.65 31.60
C TYR A 195 18.56 21.95 32.78
N ARG A 196 19.89 21.95 32.53
CA ARG A 196 20.89 22.33 33.55
C ARG A 196 20.77 23.79 33.98
N ARG A 197 20.43 24.69 33.06
CA ARG A 197 20.19 26.11 33.37
C ARG A 197 18.97 26.27 34.28
N ILE A 198 17.82 25.74 33.88
CA ILE A 198 16.58 25.81 34.68
C ILE A 198 16.80 25.18 36.05
N LYS A 199 17.50 24.04 36.13
CA LYS A 199 17.81 23.38 37.40
C LYS A 199 18.65 24.27 38.34
N ARG A 200 19.63 25.02 37.81
CA ARG A 200 20.41 26.00 38.60
C ARG A 200 19.55 27.14 39.10
N GLU A 201 18.68 27.67 38.24
CA GLU A 201 17.76 28.76 38.59
C GLU A 201 16.79 28.36 39.70
N VAL A 202 16.22 27.15 39.63
CA VAL A 202 15.36 26.61 40.71
C VAL A 202 16.11 26.51 42.04
N VAL A 203 17.37 26.09 42.04
CA VAL A 203 18.19 26.04 43.27
C VAL A 203 18.36 27.43 43.88
N LEU A 204 18.65 28.44 43.05
CA LEU A 204 18.79 29.83 43.51
C LEU A 204 17.48 30.41 44.06
N LEU A 205 16.35 30.12 43.41
CA LEU A 205 15.03 30.53 43.89
C LEU A 205 14.69 29.86 45.22
N ASN A 206 15.03 28.57 45.37
CA ASN A 206 14.82 27.85 46.63
C ASN A 206 15.66 28.43 47.76
N SER A 207 16.96 28.73 47.54
CA SER A 207 17.77 29.38 48.57
C SER A 207 17.23 30.76 48.93
N GLY A 208 16.78 31.56 47.94
CA GLY A 208 16.16 32.85 48.22
C GLY A 208 14.84 32.74 49.00
N ASN A 209 14.05 31.68 48.76
CA ASN A 209 12.86 31.38 49.55
C ASN A 209 13.21 30.97 50.98
N ASP A 210 14.28 30.19 51.19
CA ASP A 210 14.76 29.83 52.52
C ASP A 210 15.23 31.07 53.29
N ASP A 211 15.93 32.00 52.64
CA ASP A 211 16.34 33.29 53.22
C ASP A 211 15.12 34.13 53.62
N LEU A 212 14.12 34.25 52.73
CA LEU A 212 12.86 34.95 53.03
C LEU A 212 12.12 34.30 54.20
N ARG A 213 12.10 32.96 54.26
CA ARG A 213 11.48 32.23 55.36
C ARG A 213 12.18 32.52 56.68
N SER A 214 13.52 32.52 56.70
CA SER A 214 14.29 32.91 57.89
C SER A 214 13.97 34.34 58.32
N ALA A 215 13.89 35.29 57.38
CA ALA A 215 13.53 36.69 57.70
C ALA A 215 12.10 36.82 58.25
N VAL A 216 11.17 36.00 57.77
CA VAL A 216 9.80 35.92 58.28
C VAL A 216 9.79 35.33 59.70
N GLU A 217 10.55 34.26 59.95
CA GLU A 217 10.71 33.69 61.31
C GLU A 217 11.33 34.69 62.28
N ASP A 218 12.36 35.43 61.87
CA ASP A 218 12.95 36.53 62.64
C ASP A 218 11.90 37.62 62.93
N SER A 219 11.10 38.00 61.94
CA SER A 219 10.02 38.98 62.11
C SER A 219 8.95 38.49 63.09
N TYR A 220 8.57 37.22 63.03
CA TYR A 220 7.64 36.61 64.00
C TYR A 220 8.22 36.58 65.42
N SER A 221 9.50 36.25 65.58
CA SER A 221 10.17 36.31 66.89
C SER A 221 10.15 37.73 67.46
N LYS A 222 10.34 38.74 66.60
CA LYS A 222 10.31 40.14 66.99
C LYS A 222 8.91 40.60 67.38
N ILE A 223 7.88 40.18 66.64
CA ILE A 223 6.48 40.41 67.01
C ILE A 223 6.18 39.78 68.38
N SER A 224 6.61 38.54 68.61
CA SER A 224 6.41 37.87 69.91
C SER A 224 7.08 38.62 71.06
N THR A 225 8.31 39.13 70.88
CA THR A 225 8.97 39.95 71.92
C THR A 225 8.24 41.26 72.19
N LEU A 226 7.70 41.91 71.15
CA LEU A 226 6.89 43.12 71.29
C LEU A 226 5.52 42.84 71.94
N GLU A 227 4.92 41.68 71.67
CA GLU A 227 3.70 41.23 72.34
C GLU A 227 3.95 40.99 73.84
N ASP A 228 5.07 40.35 74.19
CA ASP A 228 5.48 40.18 75.60
C ASP A 228 5.75 41.51 76.29
N GLU A 229 6.39 42.46 75.62
CA GLU A 229 6.58 43.83 76.14
C GLU A 229 5.25 44.56 76.33
N ASN A 230 4.34 44.48 75.36
CA ASN A 230 3.00 45.05 75.48
C ASN A 230 2.22 44.43 76.64
N ASN A 231 2.31 43.12 76.84
CA ASN A 231 1.68 42.44 77.97
C ASN A 231 2.25 42.91 79.32
N LYS A 232 3.56 43.09 79.42
CA LYS A 232 4.20 43.69 80.61
C LYS A 232 3.74 45.12 80.86
N LEU A 233 3.67 45.95 79.83
CA LEU A 233 3.12 47.30 79.94
C LEU A 233 1.64 47.29 80.33
N LEU A 234 0.87 46.29 79.86
CA LEU A 234 -0.52 46.10 80.26
C LEU A 234 -0.64 45.74 81.75
N GLU A 235 0.21 44.83 82.25
CA GLU A 235 0.29 44.49 83.68
C GLU A 235 0.70 45.71 84.52
N GLU A 236 1.65 46.49 84.05
CA GLU A 236 2.11 47.73 84.70
C GLU A 236 0.99 48.78 84.73
N LYS A 237 0.25 48.93 83.62
CA LYS A 237 -0.98 49.74 83.56
C LYS A 237 -2.04 49.25 84.55
N TYR A 238 -2.26 47.94 84.66
CA TYR A 238 -3.20 47.37 85.63
C TYR A 238 -2.76 47.64 87.07
N LYS A 239 -1.47 47.58 87.38
CA LYS A 239 -0.91 47.95 88.70
C LYS A 239 -1.14 49.42 89.02
N LEU A 240 -0.78 50.32 88.10
CA LEU A 240 -1.02 51.76 88.23
C LEU A 240 -2.51 52.07 88.40
N SER A 241 -3.38 51.40 87.64
CA SER A 241 -4.84 51.58 87.79
C SER A 241 -5.35 51.10 89.14
N LYS A 242 -4.73 50.08 89.73
CA LYS A 242 -5.08 49.59 91.09
C LYS A 242 -4.57 50.54 92.17
N GLU A 243 -3.37 51.11 92.02
CA GLU A 243 -2.86 52.17 92.91
C GLU A 243 -3.70 53.44 92.85
N ILE A 244 -4.18 53.83 91.66
CA ILE A 244 -5.12 54.94 91.50
C ILE A 244 -6.42 54.64 92.25
N LEU A 245 -6.97 53.43 92.13
CA LEU A 245 -8.20 53.05 92.83
C LEU A 245 -8.03 53.02 94.36
N ASP A 246 -6.87 52.58 94.84
CA ASP A 246 -6.58 52.58 96.28
C ASP A 246 -6.34 54.00 96.82
N LYS A 247 -5.72 54.90 96.03
CA LYS A 247 -5.66 56.34 96.34
C LYS A 247 -7.02 57.03 96.27
N GLU A 248 -7.87 56.67 95.32
CA GLU A 248 -9.26 57.15 95.25
C GLU A 248 -10.06 56.71 96.49
N LYS A 249 -9.85 55.49 96.98
CA LYS A 249 -10.44 55.02 98.25
C LYS A 249 -9.91 55.77 99.47
N GLU A 250 -8.61 56.07 99.54
CA GLU A 250 -8.05 56.91 100.61
C GLU A 250 -8.66 58.32 100.61
N ILE A 251 -8.85 58.95 99.44
CA ILE A 251 -9.46 60.28 99.31
C ILE A 251 -10.94 60.28 99.76
N VAL A 252 -11.70 59.22 99.43
CA VAL A 252 -13.11 59.09 99.86
C VAL A 252 -13.23 58.87 101.38
N GLN A 253 -12.21 58.27 102.00
CA GLN A 253 -12.20 57.96 103.44
C GLN A 253 -11.71 59.14 104.30
N SER A 254 -10.97 60.12 103.74
CA SER A 254 -10.58 61.36 104.42
C SER A 254 -11.62 62.49 104.32
N ILE A 255 -12.56 62.45 103.37
CA ILE A 255 -13.58 63.51 103.16
C ILE A 255 -14.82 63.31 104.06
N THR A 256 -14.95 62.19 104.77
CA THR A 256 -16.15 61.88 105.58
C THR A 256 -16.02 62.01 107.10
N SER A 257 -14.90 62.49 107.64
CA SER A 257 -14.71 62.53 109.11
C SER A 257 -14.08 63.77 109.75
N GLU A 258 -13.80 64.87 109.05
CA GLU A 258 -13.13 66.04 109.69
C GLU A 258 -13.77 67.43 109.53
N GLU A 259 -14.89 67.61 108.80
CA GLU A 259 -15.55 68.94 108.70
C GLU A 259 -17.00 68.98 109.21
N LYS A 260 -17.52 67.90 109.81
CA LYS A 260 -18.93 67.81 110.21
C LYS A 260 -19.21 67.91 111.72
N HIS A 261 -18.18 68.06 112.57
CA HIS A 261 -18.35 68.14 114.03
C HIS A 261 -18.19 69.55 114.62
N GLU A 262 -17.41 70.45 114.02
CA GLU A 262 -17.26 71.84 114.52
C GLU A 262 -18.46 72.73 114.20
N TYR A 263 -19.02 72.65 112.99
CA TYR A 263 -20.16 73.50 112.61
C TYR A 263 -21.51 73.10 113.24
N LYS A 264 -21.59 71.96 113.94
CA LYS A 264 -22.84 71.49 114.55
C LYS A 264 -23.01 71.99 115.99
N GLU A 265 -21.92 72.10 116.76
CA GLU A 265 -21.96 72.66 118.12
C GLU A 265 -22.04 74.20 118.13
N GLU A 266 -21.47 74.86 117.10
CA GLU A 266 -21.55 76.32 116.98
C GLU A 266 -22.97 76.80 116.59
N ILE A 267 -23.69 76.03 115.76
CA ILE A 267 -25.08 76.32 115.38
C ILE A 267 -26.07 76.11 116.55
N GLU A 268 -25.82 75.15 117.45
CA GLU A 268 -26.66 74.96 118.64
C GLU A 268 -26.48 76.10 119.66
N SER A 269 -25.25 76.58 119.88
CA SER A 269 -25.01 77.69 120.83
C SER A 269 -25.53 79.05 120.33
N LEU A 270 -25.45 79.30 119.02
CA LEU A 270 -26.01 80.52 118.40
C LEU A 270 -27.54 80.47 118.35
N GLY A 271 -28.14 79.27 118.24
CA GLY A 271 -29.59 79.07 118.33
C GLY A 271 -30.17 79.38 119.71
N GLU A 272 -29.49 79.01 120.79
CA GLU A 272 -29.91 79.34 122.16
C GLU A 272 -29.77 80.84 122.46
N GLN A 273 -28.73 81.51 121.94
CA GLN A 273 -28.57 82.97 122.10
C GLN A 273 -29.64 83.78 121.35
N ILE A 274 -30.04 83.35 120.16
CA ILE A 274 -31.13 84.00 119.41
C ILE A 274 -32.47 83.88 120.16
N THR A 275 -32.73 82.74 120.79
CA THR A 275 -33.97 82.53 121.56
C THR A 275 -34.06 83.45 122.80
N ILE A 276 -32.93 83.71 123.46
CA ILE A 276 -32.84 84.64 124.60
C ILE A 276 -33.02 86.10 124.13
N MET A 277 -32.39 86.49 123.01
CA MET A 277 -32.57 87.83 122.43
C MET A 277 -34.00 88.08 121.91
N GLU A 278 -34.67 87.07 121.36
CA GLU A 278 -36.07 87.19 120.92
C GLU A 278 -37.04 87.40 122.09
N GLN A 279 -36.77 86.78 123.26
CA GLN A 279 -37.54 87.03 124.48
C GLN A 279 -37.32 88.44 125.06
N GLU A 280 -36.08 88.97 125.00
CA GLU A 280 -35.79 90.35 125.43
C GLU A 280 -36.38 91.41 124.48
N LEU A 281 -36.39 91.15 123.17
CA LEU A 281 -37.01 92.07 122.19
C LEU A 281 -38.54 92.15 122.40
N LYS A 282 -39.17 91.03 122.73
CA LYS A 282 -40.62 90.97 123.00
C LYS A 282 -41.02 91.75 124.27
N SER A 283 -40.18 91.71 125.32
CA SER A 283 -40.34 92.51 126.54
C SER A 283 -40.18 94.03 126.28
N ASN A 284 -39.22 94.41 125.44
CA ASN A 284 -38.98 95.82 125.09
C ASN A 284 -40.07 96.44 124.19
N ILE A 285 -40.72 95.64 123.34
CA ILE A 285 -41.83 96.12 122.51
C ILE A 285 -43.07 96.44 123.37
N GLU A 286 -43.39 95.62 124.38
CA GLU A 286 -44.50 95.90 125.32
C GLU A 286 -44.25 97.15 126.19
N MET A 287 -42.99 97.40 126.58
CA MET A 287 -42.63 98.65 127.28
C MET A 287 -42.77 99.89 126.38
N LYS A 288 -42.41 99.79 125.09
CA LYS A 288 -42.52 100.89 124.13
C LYS A 288 -43.97 101.31 123.88
N GLU A 289 -44.91 100.37 123.83
CA GLU A 289 -46.33 100.67 123.63
C GLU A 289 -46.96 101.37 124.85
N LYS A 290 -46.57 101.01 126.08
CA LYS A 290 -47.01 101.72 127.29
C LYS A 290 -46.52 103.18 127.33
N ILE A 291 -45.30 103.46 126.87
CA ILE A 291 -44.74 104.83 126.82
C ILE A 291 -45.41 105.67 125.72
N LYS A 292 -45.79 105.06 124.60
CA LYS A 292 -46.45 105.75 123.47
C LYS A 292 -47.84 106.27 123.83
N ILE A 293 -48.60 105.52 124.62
CA ILE A 293 -49.94 105.95 125.08
C ILE A 293 -49.83 107.15 126.04
N ARG A 294 -48.83 107.15 126.93
CA ARG A 294 -48.60 108.24 127.90
C ARG A 294 -48.11 109.55 127.25
N SER A 295 -47.35 109.45 126.15
CA SER A 295 -46.84 110.61 125.40
C SER A 295 -47.95 111.40 124.68
N LYS A 296 -48.95 110.71 124.12
CA LYS A 296 -50.04 111.39 123.38
C LYS A 296 -51.03 112.11 124.31
N GLU A 297 -51.31 111.55 125.48
CA GLU A 297 -52.12 112.19 126.53
C GLU A 297 -51.52 113.56 126.93
N MET A 298 -50.19 113.62 127.06
CA MET A 298 -49.45 114.82 127.40
C MET A 298 -49.48 115.88 126.29
N HIS A 299 -49.54 115.45 125.02
CA HIS A 299 -49.61 116.35 123.88
C HIS A 299 -50.97 117.05 123.75
N PHE A 300 -52.06 116.37 124.13
CA PHE A 300 -53.41 116.94 124.15
C PHE A 300 -53.55 118.08 125.17
N GLN A 301 -52.88 117.97 126.33
CA GLN A 301 -52.89 119.03 127.36
C GLN A 301 -52.07 120.27 126.98
N LEU A 302 -50.97 120.10 126.24
CA LEU A 302 -50.07 121.19 125.85
C LEU A 302 -50.67 122.10 124.76
N GLN A 303 -51.46 121.54 123.84
CA GLN A 303 -52.12 122.30 122.78
C GLN A 303 -53.19 123.25 123.34
N ASN A 304 -53.95 122.78 124.33
CA ASN A 304 -55.01 123.55 124.97
C ASN A 304 -54.46 124.77 125.74
N SER A 305 -53.25 124.66 126.30
CA SER A 305 -52.54 125.76 126.95
C SER A 305 -51.96 126.76 125.94
N LYS A 306 -51.58 126.31 124.73
CA LYS A 306 -51.07 127.17 123.65
C LYS A 306 -52.12 128.14 123.09
N PHE A 307 -53.38 127.71 122.99
CA PHE A 307 -54.52 128.54 122.58
C PHE A 307 -54.82 129.70 123.55
N LYS A 308 -54.42 129.59 124.82
CA LYS A 308 -54.64 130.64 125.84
C LYS A 308 -53.57 131.75 125.80
N VAL A 309 -52.32 131.43 125.51
CA VAL A 309 -51.21 132.40 125.51
C VAL A 309 -51.28 133.34 124.31
N LEU A 310 -51.59 132.82 123.12
CA LEU A 310 -51.58 133.61 121.88
C LEU A 310 -52.66 134.72 121.84
N ASN A 311 -53.81 134.46 122.49
CA ASN A 311 -54.93 135.39 122.58
C ASN A 311 -54.61 136.62 123.46
N LEU A 312 -53.74 136.43 124.45
CA LEU A 312 -53.28 137.49 125.35
C LEU A 312 -52.16 138.32 124.71
N GLU A 313 -51.37 137.70 123.83
CA GLU A 313 -50.16 138.31 123.29
C GLU A 313 -50.40 139.49 122.35
N LYS A 314 -51.56 139.61 121.70
CA LYS A 314 -51.61 140.57 120.60
C LYS A 314 -52.73 141.59 120.57
N LYS A 315 -53.66 141.44 121.51
CA LYS A 315 -54.20 142.60 122.24
C LYS A 315 -53.10 143.57 122.74
N LEU A 316 -51.85 143.10 122.93
CA LEU A 316 -50.70 143.93 123.30
C LEU A 316 -50.13 144.78 122.15
N ILE A 317 -50.21 144.30 120.89
CA ILE A 317 -49.58 144.99 119.74
C ILE A 317 -50.51 146.04 119.14
N ASP A 318 -51.82 145.85 119.21
CA ASP A 318 -52.80 146.89 118.90
C ASP A 318 -52.59 148.17 119.75
N VAL A 319 -52.09 148.01 120.99
CA VAL A 319 -51.85 149.11 121.95
C VAL A 319 -50.52 149.85 121.70
N GLN A 320 -49.51 149.21 121.09
CA GLN A 320 -48.20 149.83 120.88
C GLN A 320 -48.12 150.78 119.67
N ILE A 321 -48.96 150.62 118.64
CA ILE A 321 -48.87 151.46 117.43
C ILE A 321 -49.78 152.70 117.51
N GLU A 322 -50.84 152.69 118.32
CA GLU A 322 -51.53 153.92 118.73
C GLU A 322 -50.60 154.93 119.42
N LEU A 323 -49.51 154.47 120.05
CA LEU A 323 -48.52 155.32 120.73
C LEU A 323 -47.51 155.98 119.76
N ALA A 324 -47.23 155.38 118.60
CA ALA A 324 -46.27 155.93 117.61
C ALA A 324 -46.89 157.04 116.74
N LYS A 325 -48.22 157.15 116.73
CA LYS A 325 -48.97 158.25 116.12
C LYS A 325 -48.66 159.65 116.71
N SER A 326 -47.96 159.80 117.85
CA SER A 326 -47.99 161.07 118.61
C SER A 326 -46.69 161.86 118.83
N LYS A 327 -45.49 161.49 118.31
CA LYS A 327 -44.24 162.11 118.82
C LYS A 327 -43.16 162.71 117.90
N LYS A 328 -43.19 162.69 116.56
CA LYS A 328 -42.01 163.19 115.80
C LYS A 328 -42.04 164.61 115.22
N ASP A 329 -43.14 165.19 114.75
CA ASP A 329 -43.04 166.51 114.08
C ASP A 329 -43.68 167.68 114.85
N LYS A 330 -42.80 168.48 115.45
CA LYS A 330 -42.96 169.90 115.84
C LYS A 330 -42.83 170.80 114.60
N SER A 331 -43.55 171.93 114.52
CA SER A 331 -43.10 173.31 114.87
C SER A 331 -44.32 174.27 114.83
N PRO A 332 -44.52 175.27 115.75
CA PRO A 332 -43.55 176.22 116.34
C PRO A 332 -43.61 176.53 117.88
N PHE A 333 -42.54 177.19 118.40
CA PHE A 333 -42.29 178.01 119.63
C PHE A 333 -42.62 177.55 121.10
N LEU A 334 -42.01 178.21 122.11
CA LEU A 334 -42.11 177.94 123.58
C LEU A 334 -43.44 178.44 124.19
N LYS A 335 -44.32 177.54 124.68
CA LYS A 335 -45.17 177.61 125.91
C LYS A 335 -46.08 176.37 125.99
#